data_AF-A0A9D1MEJ7-F1
#
_entry.id   AF-A0A9D1MEJ7-F1
#
_cell.length_a   1.000
_cell.length_b   1.000
_cell.length_c   1.000
_cell.angle_alpha   90.00
_cell.angle_beta   90.00
_cell.angle_gamma   90.00
#
_symmetry.space_group_name_H-M   'P 1'
#
loop_
_entity.id
_entity.type
_entity.pdbx_description
1 polymer ?
#
loop_
_entity_poly.entity_id
_entity_poly.type
_entity_poly.pdbx_seq_one_letter_code
_entity_poly.pdbx_strand_id
1 'polypeptide(L)'
;MNLKHITVTDVTNIGDPFVLRVDNTYYLYATSFVDGFCVRTSTDLVHWSEPRMAYTMGPRSFGYTDFWAPEVVFHNGRYLMHYTARRKGDDTLLIGVAVADRPEGPFVDVTDGPMFDFGYAAIDGHVFRDGKDNYLFFSRDCSQHIVDGIHESHILAIRLDDSLTRTVG
;
A
#
# COMPACT_ATOMS: atom_id res chain seq x y z
N MET A 1 24.38 -22.27 -5.86
CA MET A 1 23.16 -21.73 -6.51
C MET A 1 23.57 -20.89 -7.70
N ASN A 2 23.00 -21.15 -8.88
CA ASN A 2 23.35 -20.44 -10.11
C ASN A 2 22.49 -19.17 -10.19
N LEU A 3 23.03 -18.03 -9.77
CA LEU A 3 22.33 -16.73 -9.64
C LEU A 3 21.96 -16.06 -10.98
N LYS A 4 21.89 -16.81 -12.08
CA LYS A 4 21.73 -16.27 -13.46
C LYS A 4 20.39 -15.56 -13.73
N HIS A 5 19.46 -15.57 -12.77
CA HIS A 5 18.14 -14.95 -12.89
C HIS A 5 17.83 -13.97 -11.75
N ILE A 6 18.81 -13.58 -10.94
CA ILE A 6 18.63 -12.61 -9.86
C ILE A 6 19.14 -11.24 -10.32
N THR A 7 18.23 -10.28 -10.37
CA THR A 7 18.59 -8.86 -10.48
C THR A 7 18.97 -8.35 -9.10
N VAL A 8 20.20 -7.86 -8.96
CA VAL A 8 20.67 -7.20 -7.74
C VAL A 8 20.62 -5.70 -7.97
N THR A 9 19.98 -4.98 -7.05
CA THR A 9 19.89 -3.50 -7.07
C THR A 9 20.66 -2.94 -5.87
N ASP A 10 20.88 -1.63 -5.86
CA ASP A 10 21.48 -0.87 -4.77
C ASP A 10 20.46 -0.37 -3.73
N VAL A 11 19.17 -0.67 -3.91
CA VAL A 11 18.11 -0.27 -2.98
C VAL A 11 18.21 -1.08 -1.69
N THR A 12 18.30 -0.38 -0.56
CA THR A 12 18.43 -0.96 0.79
C THR A 12 17.48 -0.27 1.78
N ASN A 13 17.32 -0.84 2.97
CA ASN A 13 16.47 -0.32 4.06
C ASN A 13 15.00 -0.11 3.67
N ILE A 14 14.43 -1.07 2.94
CA ILE A 14 13.03 -1.10 2.57
C ILE A 14 12.39 -2.45 2.89
N GLY A 15 11.06 -2.49 2.95
CA GLY A 15 10.22 -3.69 2.94
C GLY A 15 9.13 -3.60 1.89
N ASP A 16 8.54 -4.73 1.52
CA ASP A 16 7.30 -4.80 0.71
C ASP A 16 7.36 -4.01 -0.62
N PRO A 17 8.32 -4.33 -1.53
CA PRO A 17 8.49 -3.58 -2.76
C PRO A 17 7.34 -3.81 -3.74
N PHE A 18 6.61 -2.75 -4.08
CA PHE A 18 5.62 -2.72 -5.15
C PHE A 18 6.15 -1.90 -6.34
N VAL A 19 6.04 -2.44 -7.55
CA VAL A 19 6.49 -1.75 -8.78
C VAL A 19 5.32 -1.51 -9.73
N LEU A 20 5.01 -0.24 -9.98
CA LEU A 20 4.09 0.21 -11.02
C LEU A 20 4.87 0.56 -12.29
N ARG A 21 4.40 0.11 -13.45
CA ARG A 21 4.92 0.59 -14.75
C ARG A 21 3.98 1.63 -15.34
N VAL A 22 4.52 2.81 -15.66
CA VAL A 22 3.84 3.85 -16.46
C VAL A 22 4.72 4.14 -17.66
N ASP A 23 4.20 3.88 -18.85
CA ASP A 23 4.95 3.96 -20.12
C ASP A 23 6.29 3.19 -20.05
N ASN A 24 7.41 3.92 -20.16
CA ASN A 24 8.78 3.39 -20.13
C ASN A 24 9.46 3.56 -18.76
N THR A 25 8.70 3.91 -17.71
CA THR A 25 9.23 4.15 -16.37
C THR A 25 8.57 3.22 -15.36
N TYR A 26 9.39 2.65 -14.49
CA TYR A 26 9.00 1.86 -13.33
C TYR A 26 9.07 2.74 -12.08
N TYR A 27 8.07 2.62 -11.22
CA TYR A 27 7.93 3.35 -9.97
C TYR A 27 7.88 2.34 -8.83
N LEU A 28 8.91 2.35 -7.98
CA LEU A 28 9.02 1.50 -6.80
C LEU A 28 8.51 2.26 -5.59
N TYR A 29 7.51 1.68 -4.92
CA TYR A 29 6.99 2.09 -3.63
C TYR A 29 7.27 0.97 -2.64
N ALA A 30 7.56 1.32 -1.39
CA ALA A 30 7.96 0.34 -0.39
C ALA A 30 7.76 0.91 1.01
N THR A 31 7.59 0.02 2.00
CA THR A 31 7.78 0.34 3.41
C THR A 31 9.18 0.96 3.57
N SER A 32 9.26 2.23 3.97
CA SER A 32 10.54 2.98 3.92
C SER A 32 10.72 4.07 4.97
N PHE A 33 9.68 4.84 5.32
CA PHE A 33 9.78 5.95 6.27
C PHE A 33 8.74 5.84 7.38
N VAL A 34 9.06 6.39 8.55
CA VAL A 34 8.21 6.33 9.75
C VAL A 34 6.88 7.05 9.56
N ASP A 35 6.84 8.05 8.68
CA ASP A 35 5.71 8.96 8.47
C ASP A 35 5.16 8.94 7.03
N GLY A 36 5.53 7.93 6.24
CA GLY A 36 5.00 7.76 4.89
C GLY A 36 5.88 6.91 3.97
N PHE A 37 5.80 7.21 2.67
CA PHE A 37 6.39 6.37 1.63
C PHE A 37 7.18 7.18 0.62
N CYS A 38 8.37 6.70 0.29
CA CYS A 38 9.14 7.18 -0.85
C CYS A 38 8.77 6.44 -2.13
N VAL A 39 8.99 7.11 -3.26
CA VAL A 39 9.04 6.51 -4.59
C VAL A 39 10.44 6.63 -5.17
N ARG A 40 10.88 5.57 -5.85
CA ARG A 40 12.06 5.56 -6.72
C ARG A 40 11.63 5.26 -8.14
N THR A 41 12.36 5.77 -9.13
CA THR A 41 12.08 5.49 -10.55
C THR A 41 13.23 4.74 -11.22
N SER A 42 12.91 3.87 -12.17
CA SER A 42 13.86 3.17 -13.01
C SER A 42 13.33 3.03 -14.44
N THR A 43 14.23 2.80 -15.41
CA THR A 43 13.85 2.43 -16.79
C THR A 43 14.23 0.98 -17.13
N ASP A 44 14.97 0.30 -16.25
CA ASP A 44 15.54 -1.02 -16.50
C ASP A 44 15.34 -2.03 -15.34
N LEU A 45 14.69 -1.62 -14.25
CA LEU A 45 14.48 -2.38 -13.00
C LEU A 45 15.77 -2.68 -12.21
N VAL A 46 16.93 -2.20 -12.67
CA VAL A 46 18.24 -2.45 -12.07
C VAL A 46 18.73 -1.20 -11.34
N HIS A 47 18.77 -0.07 -12.07
CA HIS A 47 19.27 1.20 -11.57
C HIS A 47 18.09 2.08 -11.16
N TRP A 48 18.05 2.46 -9.89
CA TRP A 48 16.95 3.23 -9.30
C TRP A 48 17.42 4.64 -8.94
N SER A 49 16.52 5.62 -9.07
CA SER A 49 16.77 6.97 -8.59
C SER A 49 16.91 7.02 -7.06
N GLU A 50 17.42 8.14 -6.56
CA GLU A 50 17.28 8.53 -5.16
C GLU A 50 15.79 8.53 -4.74
N PRO A 51 15.50 8.24 -3.45
CA PRO A 51 14.14 8.18 -2.97
C PRO A 51 13.58 9.60 -2.86
N ARG A 52 12.34 9.79 -3.31
CA ARG A 52 11.58 11.04 -3.15
C ARG A 52 10.26 10.75 -2.44
N MET A 53 9.87 11.58 -1.48
CA MET A 53 8.59 11.41 -0.77
C MET A 53 7.43 11.42 -1.77
N ALA A 54 6.66 10.33 -1.80
CA ALA A 54 5.43 10.20 -2.56
C ALA A 54 4.21 10.50 -1.69
N TYR A 55 4.24 10.03 -0.44
CA TYR A 55 3.22 10.26 0.57
C TYR A 55 3.91 10.63 1.89
N THR A 56 3.38 11.64 2.58
CA THR A 56 3.76 12.01 3.94
C THR A 56 2.50 12.26 4.72
N MET A 57 2.39 11.68 5.92
CA MET A 57 1.19 11.83 6.74
C MET A 57 0.90 13.31 7.02
N GLY A 58 -0.34 13.72 6.72
CA GLY A 58 -0.83 15.06 7.04
C GLY A 58 -1.51 15.12 8.41
N PRO A 59 -1.94 16.31 8.85
CA PRO A 59 -2.74 16.47 10.07
C PRO A 59 -4.03 15.64 10.07
N ARG A 60 -4.59 15.36 8.88
CA ARG A 60 -5.80 14.57 8.67
C ARG A 60 -5.57 13.06 8.56
N SER A 61 -4.31 12.62 8.52
CA SER A 61 -3.99 11.18 8.47
C SER A 61 -4.57 10.49 9.70
N PHE A 62 -5.32 9.40 9.48
CA PHE A 62 -5.78 8.55 10.56
C PHE A 62 -4.61 7.82 11.23
N GLY A 63 -3.57 7.52 10.44
CA GLY A 63 -2.35 6.87 10.89
C GLY A 63 -1.36 7.84 11.53
N TYR A 64 -0.55 7.34 12.46
CA TYR A 64 0.55 8.11 13.07
C TYR A 64 1.93 7.43 13.02
N THR A 65 1.99 6.15 12.68
CA THR A 65 3.20 5.34 12.53
C THR A 65 2.87 4.10 11.72
N ASP A 66 3.87 3.26 11.49
CA ASP A 66 3.73 1.92 10.90
C ASP A 66 3.09 1.98 9.51
N PHE A 67 3.56 2.96 8.73
CA PHE A 67 3.21 3.10 7.33
C PHE A 67 3.88 1.98 6.54
N TRP A 68 3.09 0.96 6.18
CA TRP A 68 3.59 -0.28 5.57
C TRP A 68 2.91 -0.62 4.25
N ALA A 69 3.64 -1.38 3.43
CA ALA A 69 3.20 -2.08 2.23
C ALA A 69 2.31 -1.25 1.29
N PRO A 70 2.82 -0.13 0.73
CA PRO A 70 2.05 0.69 -0.20
C PRO A 70 1.97 0.00 -1.57
N GLU A 71 0.76 -0.18 -2.09
CA GLU A 71 0.52 -0.55 -3.49
C GLU A 71 -0.19 0.56 -4.24
N VAL A 72 0.14 0.74 -5.53
CA VAL A 72 -0.41 1.82 -6.35
C VAL A 72 -1.09 1.30 -7.61
N VAL A 73 -2.33 1.72 -7.84
CA VAL A 73 -3.09 1.40 -9.06
C VAL A 73 -3.49 2.66 -9.81
N PHE A 74 -3.40 2.63 -11.15
CA PHE A 74 -3.96 3.68 -12.00
C PHE A 74 -5.46 3.42 -12.25
N HIS A 75 -6.29 4.43 -12.03
CA HIS A 75 -7.73 4.37 -12.20
C HIS A 75 -8.33 5.75 -12.51
N ASN A 76 -9.20 5.83 -13.51
CA ASN A 76 -9.90 7.06 -13.89
C ASN A 76 -9.02 8.32 -13.98
N GLY A 77 -7.82 8.18 -14.57
CA GLY A 77 -6.90 9.31 -14.75
C GLY A 77 -6.09 9.67 -13.50
N ARG A 78 -6.18 8.88 -12.43
CA ARG A 78 -5.53 9.14 -11.14
C ARG A 78 -4.77 7.90 -10.66
N TYR A 79 -3.85 8.11 -9.73
CA TYR A 79 -3.11 7.05 -9.04
C TYR A 79 -3.65 6.93 -7.63
N LEU A 80 -4.09 5.74 -7.25
CA LEU A 80 -4.52 5.44 -5.89
C LEU A 80 -3.49 4.58 -5.20
N MET A 81 -3.06 5.00 -4.01
CA MET A 81 -2.16 4.27 -3.13
C MET A 81 -2.98 3.66 -1.99
N HIS A 82 -3.04 2.34 -1.94
CA HIS A 82 -3.57 1.58 -0.82
C HIS A 82 -2.40 1.24 0.10
N TYR A 83 -2.54 1.54 1.38
CA TYR A 83 -1.43 1.42 2.33
C TYR A 83 -1.93 1.02 3.70
N THR A 84 -1.05 0.48 4.54
CA THR A 84 -1.35 0.20 5.95
C THR A 84 -0.79 1.31 6.82
N ALA A 85 -1.53 1.72 7.87
CA ALA A 85 -0.99 2.54 8.94
C ALA A 85 -1.61 2.20 10.29
N ARG A 86 -0.88 2.47 11.39
CA ARG A 86 -1.41 2.32 12.74
C ARG A 86 -2.27 3.52 13.12
N ARG A 87 -3.54 3.26 13.41
CA ARG A 87 -4.55 4.28 13.73
C ARG A 87 -4.27 4.95 15.07
N LYS A 88 -4.45 6.28 15.10
CA LYS A 88 -4.44 7.08 16.33
C LYS A 88 -5.59 6.66 17.26
N GLY A 89 -5.28 6.41 18.53
CA GLY A 89 -6.26 6.26 19.60
C GLY A 89 -6.47 4.83 20.09
N ASP A 90 -6.32 3.82 19.23
CA ASP A 90 -6.47 2.41 19.62
C ASP A 90 -5.42 1.46 19.03
N ASP A 91 -4.41 2.01 18.34
CA ASP A 91 -3.27 1.28 17.80
C ASP A 91 -3.61 0.15 16.83
N THR A 92 -4.82 0.14 16.26
CA THR A 92 -5.21 -0.86 15.26
C THR A 92 -4.56 -0.53 13.91
N LEU A 93 -3.92 -1.53 13.28
CA LEU A 93 -3.40 -1.41 11.92
C LEU A 93 -4.57 -1.51 10.94
N LEU A 94 -4.75 -0.50 10.09
CA LEU A 94 -5.85 -0.45 9.13
C LEU A 94 -5.35 0.03 7.77
N ILE A 95 -6.13 -0.29 6.74
CA ILE A 95 -5.83 0.11 5.37
C ILE A 95 -6.39 1.50 5.10
N GLY A 96 -5.52 2.40 4.65
CA GLY A 96 -5.85 3.71 4.10
C GLY A 96 -5.85 3.72 2.58
N VAL A 97 -6.37 4.80 2.01
CA VAL A 97 -6.27 5.08 0.58
C VAL A 97 -5.98 6.57 0.35
N ALA A 98 -4.94 6.83 -0.45
CA ALA A 98 -4.53 8.17 -0.87
C ALA A 98 -4.52 8.27 -2.39
N VAL A 99 -4.65 9.48 -2.94
CA VAL A 99 -4.77 9.73 -4.38
C VAL A 99 -3.77 10.79 -4.85
N ALA A 100 -3.25 10.61 -6.06
CA ALA A 100 -2.40 11.58 -6.75
C ALA A 100 -2.76 11.72 -8.23
N ASP A 101 -2.43 12.86 -8.82
CA ASP A 101 -2.52 13.10 -10.28
C ASP A 101 -1.36 12.49 -11.05
N ARG A 102 -0.25 12.19 -10.36
CA ARG A 102 0.99 11.71 -10.95
C ARG A 102 1.48 10.49 -10.18
N PRO A 103 2.16 9.52 -10.83
CA PRO A 103 2.63 8.31 -10.15
C PRO A 103 3.62 8.67 -9.04
N GLU A 104 4.37 9.76 -9.19
CA GLU A 104 5.32 10.20 -8.20
C GLU A 104 4.69 11.00 -7.03
N GLY A 105 3.37 11.14 -6.97
CA GLY A 105 2.70 11.94 -5.93
C GLY A 105 2.75 13.45 -6.19
N PRO A 106 2.48 14.29 -5.16
CA PRO A 106 2.16 13.89 -3.79
C PRO A 106 0.80 13.18 -3.72
N PHE A 107 0.77 12.06 -2.99
CA PHE A 107 -0.47 11.38 -2.63
C PHE A 107 -1.12 12.07 -1.43
N VAL A 108 -2.43 12.24 -1.48
CA VAL A 108 -3.24 12.87 -0.44
C VAL A 108 -4.35 11.92 -0.03
N ASP A 109 -4.55 11.74 1.28
CA ASP A 109 -5.61 10.88 1.81
C ASP A 109 -6.98 11.24 1.22
N VAL A 110 -7.72 10.22 0.79
CA VAL A 110 -9.08 10.37 0.24
C VAL A 110 -10.10 10.65 1.34
N THR A 111 -9.85 10.13 2.55
CA THR A 111 -10.75 10.29 3.70
C THR A 111 -9.96 10.68 4.95
N ASP A 112 -10.62 11.22 5.97
CA ASP A 112 -10.00 11.53 7.27
C ASP A 112 -9.89 10.29 8.19
N GLY A 113 -10.17 9.09 7.66
CA GLY A 113 -10.19 7.81 8.36
C GLY A 113 -9.53 6.68 7.54
N PRO A 114 -9.53 5.45 8.07
CA PRO A 114 -9.18 4.27 7.27
C PRO A 114 -10.24 4.05 6.18
N MET A 115 -9.86 3.31 5.14
CA MET A 115 -10.74 2.92 4.03
C MET A 115 -11.97 2.12 4.51
N PHE A 116 -11.79 1.30 5.54
CA PHE A 116 -12.83 0.56 6.23
C PHE A 116 -12.39 0.23 7.66
N ASP A 117 -13.34 -0.19 8.50
CA ASP A 117 -13.07 -0.72 9.84
C ASP A 117 -14.03 -1.89 10.13
N PHE A 118 -13.49 -3.10 10.21
CA PHE A 118 -14.26 -4.32 10.56
C PHE A 118 -14.06 -4.75 12.02
N GLY A 119 -13.46 -3.89 12.86
CA GLY A 119 -13.18 -4.18 14.26
C GLY A 119 -11.98 -5.11 14.48
N TYR A 120 -11.08 -5.23 13.50
CA TYR A 120 -9.84 -5.99 13.62
C TYR A 120 -8.73 -5.38 12.75
N ALA A 121 -7.47 -5.64 13.11
CA ALA A 121 -6.31 -5.21 12.32
C ALA A 121 -6.32 -5.82 10.91
N ALA A 122 -6.13 -4.97 9.91
CA ALA A 122 -6.06 -5.31 8.50
C ALA A 122 -4.87 -4.63 7.84
N ILE A 123 -4.05 -5.40 7.14
CA ILE A 123 -2.81 -4.94 6.47
C ILE A 123 -2.72 -5.45 5.03
N ASP A 124 -1.72 -4.95 4.29
CA ASP A 124 -1.28 -5.47 2.99
C ASP A 124 -2.38 -5.50 1.92
N GLY A 125 -3.01 -4.34 1.68
CA GLY A 125 -4.07 -4.20 0.71
C GLY A 125 -3.59 -4.31 -0.74
N HIS A 126 -4.13 -5.27 -1.48
CA HIS A 126 -3.86 -5.49 -2.91
C HIS A 126 -5.14 -5.38 -3.74
N VAL A 127 -5.17 -4.42 -4.67
CA VAL A 127 -6.31 -4.24 -5.57
C VAL A 127 -6.23 -5.22 -6.73
N PHE A 128 -7.24 -6.07 -6.86
CA PHE A 128 -7.42 -6.99 -7.97
C PHE A 128 -8.67 -6.63 -8.79
N ARG A 129 -8.56 -6.65 -10.12
CA ARG A 129 -9.66 -6.37 -11.05
C ARG A 129 -9.99 -7.60 -11.87
N ASP A 130 -11.27 -7.98 -11.87
CA ASP A 130 -11.80 -9.06 -12.69
C ASP A 130 -12.99 -8.56 -13.54
N GLY A 131 -12.70 -8.21 -14.79
CA GLY A 131 -13.67 -7.60 -15.69
C GLY A 131 -14.19 -6.26 -15.15
N LYS A 132 -15.47 -6.23 -14.75
CA LYS A 132 -16.13 -5.05 -14.16
C LYS A 132 -16.08 -5.03 -12.63
N ASP A 133 -15.69 -6.14 -12.02
CA ASP A 133 -15.70 -6.31 -10.58
C ASP A 133 -14.31 -5.97 -10.01
N ASN A 134 -14.31 -5.26 -8.89
CA ASN A 134 -13.10 -4.83 -8.19
C ASN A 134 -13.06 -5.49 -6.81
N TYR A 135 -11.88 -5.94 -6.40
CA TYR A 135 -11.64 -6.58 -5.12
C TYR A 135 -10.43 -5.99 -4.44
N LEU A 136 -10.46 -5.96 -3.12
CA LEU A 136 -9.28 -5.78 -2.28
C LEU A 136 -8.99 -7.12 -1.60
N PHE A 137 -7.82 -7.69 -1.91
CA PHE A 137 -7.22 -8.73 -1.07
C PHE A 137 -6.48 -8.06 0.08
N PHE A 138 -6.58 -8.59 1.28
CA PHE A 138 -5.88 -8.06 2.45
C PHE A 138 -5.66 -9.15 3.50
N SER A 139 -4.73 -8.91 4.42
CA SER A 139 -4.45 -9.79 5.54
C SER A 139 -5.18 -9.31 6.79
N ARG A 140 -5.99 -10.18 7.42
CA ARG A 140 -6.39 -10.01 8.81
C ARG A 140 -5.20 -10.35 9.69
N ASP A 141 -4.64 -9.35 10.34
CA ASP A 141 -3.30 -9.43 10.92
C ASP A 141 -3.24 -10.25 12.21
N CYS A 142 -2.17 -11.04 12.34
CA CYS A 142 -1.96 -11.95 13.45
C CYS A 142 -1.73 -11.23 14.79
N SER A 143 -1.36 -9.95 14.81
CA SER A 143 -1.15 -9.20 16.07
C SER A 143 -2.43 -9.11 16.92
N GLN A 144 -3.60 -9.13 16.28
CA GLN A 144 -4.90 -9.06 16.93
C GLN A 144 -5.80 -10.26 16.58
N HIS A 145 -5.29 -11.24 15.84
CA HIS A 145 -6.05 -12.40 15.40
C HIS A 145 -5.46 -13.70 15.97
N ILE A 146 -6.14 -14.22 17.00
CA ILE A 146 -5.74 -15.43 17.74
C ILE A 146 -6.81 -16.51 17.51
N VAL A 147 -6.39 -17.64 16.95
CA VAL A 147 -7.22 -18.82 16.70
C VAL A 147 -6.63 -19.98 17.51
N ASP A 148 -7.41 -20.55 18.44
CA ASP A 148 -6.97 -21.64 19.32
C ASP A 148 -5.61 -21.40 20.02
N GLY A 149 -5.35 -20.14 20.39
CA GLY A 149 -4.11 -19.72 21.06
C GLY A 149 -2.93 -19.44 20.13
N ILE A 150 -3.11 -19.53 18.82
CA ILE A 150 -2.11 -19.27 17.80
C ILE A 150 -2.40 -17.93 17.13
N HIS A 151 -1.37 -17.10 16.97
CA HIS A 151 -1.45 -15.88 16.18
C HIS A 151 -1.41 -16.23 14.69
N GLU A 152 -2.48 -15.94 13.96
CA GLU A 152 -2.63 -16.34 12.55
C GLU A 152 -3.01 -15.15 11.67
N SER A 153 -2.28 -14.96 10.56
CA SER A 153 -2.68 -14.02 9.51
C SER A 153 -3.55 -14.75 8.49
N HIS A 154 -4.74 -14.22 8.21
CA HIS A 154 -5.67 -14.82 7.23
C HIS A 154 -5.86 -13.87 6.05
N ILE A 155 -5.68 -14.37 4.83
CA ILE A 155 -5.96 -13.60 3.61
C ILE A 155 -7.46 -13.61 3.35
N LEU A 156 -8.03 -12.42 3.21
CA LEU A 156 -9.43 -12.18 2.92
C LEU A 156 -9.55 -11.38 1.62
N ALA A 157 -10.74 -11.42 1.01
CA ALA A 157 -11.08 -10.58 -0.13
C ALA A 157 -12.43 -9.90 0.10
N ILE A 158 -12.52 -8.63 -0.26
CA ILE A 158 -13.77 -7.86 -0.22
C ILE A 158 -13.99 -7.12 -1.54
N ARG A 159 -15.25 -6.96 -1.95
CA ARG A 159 -15.59 -6.16 -3.12
C ARG A 159 -15.36 -4.67 -2.87
N LEU A 160 -14.82 -4.00 -3.87
CA LEU A 160 -14.70 -2.54 -3.93
C LEU A 160 -15.74 -1.94 -4.88
N ASP A 161 -16.14 -0.70 -4.60
CA ASP A 161 -16.90 0.08 -5.55
C ASP A 161 -16.02 0.53 -6.73
N ASP A 162 -16.62 1.12 -7.76
CA ASP A 162 -15.88 1.56 -8.95
C ASP A 162 -14.85 2.65 -8.63
N SER A 163 -14.91 3.33 -7.49
CA SER A 163 -13.90 4.32 -7.12
C SER A 163 -12.60 3.68 -6.62
N LEU A 164 -12.65 2.41 -6.21
CA LEU A 164 -11.57 1.68 -5.53
C LEU A 164 -11.20 2.26 -4.15
N THR A 165 -11.99 3.20 -3.63
CA THR A 165 -11.74 3.87 -2.35
C THR A 165 -12.67 3.42 -1.23
N ARG A 166 -13.67 2.58 -1.54
CA ARG A 166 -14.65 2.07 -0.58
C ARG A 166 -15.02 0.63 -0.88
N THR A 167 -15.39 -0.09 0.17
CA THR A 167 -15.94 -1.44 0.09
C THR A 167 -17.42 -1.39 -0.33
N VAL A 168 -17.90 -2.49 -0.92
CA VAL A 168 -19.33 -2.70 -1.20
C VAL A 168 -19.89 -3.62 -0.13
N GLY A 169 -20.86 -3.13 0.65
CA GLY A 169 -21.53 -3.85 1.72
C GLY A 169 -22.82 -3.16 2.15
#